data_AF-A0A2P2NKM9-F1
#
_entry.id   AF-A0A2P2NKM9-F1
#
_cell.length_a   1.000
_cell.length_b   1.000
_cell.length_c   1.000
_cell.angle_alpha   90.00
_cell.angle_beta   90.00
_cell.angle_gamma   90.00
#
_symmetry.space_group_name_H-M   'P 1'
#
loop_
_entity.id
_entity.type
_entity.pdbx_description
1 polymer ?
#
loop_
_entity_poly.entity_id
_entity_poly.type
_entity_poly.pdbx_seq_one_letter_code
_entity_poly.pdbx_strand_id
1 'polypeptide(L)' 'MPQQALGDAMQAQAVSPEWPTAFYLQAAALFSLGMDSDAQETLKDGTSLETKTHRN' A
#
# COMPACT_ATOMS: atom_id res chain seq x y z
N MET A 1 -3.39 -5.61 15.27
CA MET A 1 -1.92 -5.47 15.24
C MET A 1 -1.52 -4.86 13.91
N PRO A 2 -0.85 -3.70 13.86
CA PRO A 2 -0.47 -3.07 12.60
C PRO A 2 0.51 -3.91 11.77
N GLN A 3 1.29 -4.79 12.41
CA GLN A 3 2.12 -5.81 11.75
C GLN A 3 1.30 -6.83 10.95
N GLN A 4 0.13 -7.26 11.47
CA GLN A 4 -0.77 -8.15 10.72
C GLN A 4 -1.38 -7.43 9.53
N ALA A 5 -1.85 -6.19 9.73
CA ALA A 5 -2.41 -5.38 8.63
C ALA A 5 -1.39 -5.18 7.50
N LEU A 6 -0.11 -4.97 7.84
CA LEU A 6 0.97 -4.91 6.86
C LEU A 6 1.12 -6.24 6.09
N GLY A 7 1.09 -7.37 6.81
CA GLY A 7 1.15 -8.70 6.22
C GLY A 7 -0.04 -9.01 5.28
N ASP A 8 -1.26 -8.69 5.70
CA ASP A 8 -2.47 -8.83 4.90
C ASP A 8 -2.42 -7.97 3.63
N ALA A 9 -1.95 -6.73 3.76
CA ALA A 9 -1.82 -5.80 2.63
C ALA A 9 -0.73 -6.25 1.64
N MET A 10 0.39 -6.78 2.11
CA MET A 10 1.43 -7.37 1.26
C MET A 10 0.92 -8.63 0.54
N GLN A 11 0.14 -9.48 1.22
CA GLN A 11 -0.48 -10.64 0.59
C GLN A 11 -1.46 -10.23 -0.51
N ALA A 12 -2.29 -9.22 -0.26
CA ALA A 12 -3.19 -8.67 -1.26
C ALA A 12 -2.43 -8.12 -2.49
N GLN A 13 -1.33 -7.41 -2.27
CA GLN A 13 -0.47 -6.92 -3.35
C GLN A 13 0.20 -8.07 -4.13
N ALA A 14 0.60 -9.16 -3.46
CA ALA A 14 1.16 -10.32 -4.13
C ALA A 14 0.13 -11.07 -4.99
N VAL A 15 -1.13 -11.11 -4.56
CA VAL A 15 -2.25 -11.71 -5.31
C VAL A 15 -2.70 -10.79 -6.45
N SER A 16 -2.65 -9.47 -6.24
CA SER A 16 -3.12 -8.48 -7.20
C SER A 16 -2.17 -7.28 -7.21
N PRO A 17 -1.05 -7.38 -7.97
CA PRO A 17 -0.04 -6.32 -8.03
C PRO A 17 -0.56 -5.03 -8.68
N GLU A 18 -1.68 -5.11 -9.39
CA GLU A 18 -2.36 -4.00 -10.04
C GLU A 18 -3.38 -3.31 -9.12
N TRP A 19 -3.50 -3.74 -7.86
CA TRP A 19 -4.48 -3.23 -6.91
C TRP A 19 -3.91 -2.10 -6.04
N PRO A 20 -4.15 -0.81 -6.38
CA PRO A 20 -3.58 0.32 -5.64
C PRO A 20 -4.07 0.39 -4.18
N THR A 21 -5.26 -0.16 -3.89
CA THR A 21 -5.79 -0.27 -2.52
C THR A 21 -4.88 -1.04 -1.57
N ALA A 22 -4.14 -2.05 -2.05
CA ALA A 22 -3.19 -2.78 -1.22
C ALA A 22 -2.05 -1.87 -0.70
N PHE A 23 -1.58 -0.94 -1.53
CA PHE A 23 -0.57 0.06 -1.14
C PHE A 23 -1.12 1.03 -0.09
N TYR A 24 -2.37 1.50 -0.24
CA TYR A 24 -3.01 2.37 0.76
C TYR A 24 -3.14 1.66 2.13
N LEU A 25 -3.44 0.36 2.15
CA LEU A 25 -3.51 -0.45 3.36
C LEU A 25 -2.14 -0.67 4.01
N GLN A 26 -1.10 -0.94 3.21
CA GLN A 26 0.28 -1.01 3.73
C GLN A 26 0.69 0.33 4.35
N ALA A 27 0.40 1.46 3.70
CA ALA A 27 0.72 2.78 4.25
C ALA A 27 0.00 3.04 5.59
N ALA A 28 -1.29 2.71 5.69
CA ALA A 28 -2.03 2.84 6.95
C ALA A 28 -1.43 1.98 8.09
N ALA A 29 -0.97 0.78 7.75
CA ALA A 29 -0.27 -0.09 8.69
C ALA A 29 1.08 0.50 9.13
N LEU A 30 1.86 1.06 8.19
CA LEU A 30 3.14 1.71 8.46
C LEU A 30 2.99 2.99 9.31
N PHE A 31 1.97 3.81 9.05
CA PHE A 31 1.63 4.95 9.92
C PHE A 31 1.33 4.49 11.36
N SER A 32 0.61 3.38 11.50
CA SER A 32 0.30 2.80 12.82
C SER A 32 1.54 2.22 13.52
N LEU A 33 2.63 1.95 12.78
CA LEU A 33 3.93 1.51 13.31
C LEU A 33 4.88 2.68 13.62
N GLY A 34 4.50 3.92 13.30
CA GLY A 34 5.40 5.09 13.39
C GLY A 34 6.46 5.12 12.28
N MET A 35 6.21 4.43 11.17
CA MET A 35 7.08 4.40 9.98
C MET A 35 6.52 5.34 8.91
N ASP A 36 6.36 6.63 9.26
CA ASP A 36 5.70 7.62 8.41
C ASP A 36 6.39 7.82 7.05
N SER A 37 7.73 7.71 7.01
CA SER A 37 8.51 7.83 5.78
C SER A 37 8.19 6.71 4.79
N ASP A 38 8.23 5.45 5.25
CA ASP A 38 7.86 4.29 4.44
C ASP A 38 6.38 4.33 4.03
N ALA A 39 5.51 4.83 4.90
CA ALA A 39 4.09 4.99 4.61
C ALA A 39 3.86 5.99 3.46
N GLN A 40 4.56 7.12 3.47
CA GLN A 40 4.47 8.11 2.39
C GLN A 40 5.02 7.59 1.06
N GLU A 41 6.10 6.79 1.08
CA GLU A 41 6.62 6.15 -0.12
C GLU A 41 5.60 5.16 -0.71
N THR A 42 5.06 4.30 0.15
CA THR A 42 4.01 3.33 -0.23
C THR A 42 2.79 4.03 -0.84
N LEU A 43 2.36 5.17 -0.29
CA LEU A 43 1.27 5.98 -0.86
C LEU A 43 1.58 6.53 -2.25
N LYS A 44 2.83 6.97 -2.48
CA LYS A 44 3.27 7.47 -3.80
C LYS A 44 3.25 6.36 -4.84
N ASP A 45 3.69 5.16 -4.48
CA ASP A 45 3.63 3.99 -5.36
C ASP A 45 2.19 3.60 -5.69
N GLY A 46 1.31 3.52 -4.68
CA GLY A 46 -0.11 3.26 -4.87
C GLY A 46 -0.80 4.27 -5.78
N THR A 47 -0.55 5.56 -5.56
CA THR A 47 -1.11 6.65 -6.38
C THR A 47 -0.57 6.62 -7.81
N SER A 48 0.72 6.32 -7.98
CA SER A 48 1.34 6.18 -9.31
C SER A 48 0.79 4.98 -10.07
N LEU A 49 0.52 3.87 -9.38
CA LEU A 49 -0.12 2.69 -9.94
C LEU A 49 -1.55 3.00 -10.38
N GLU A 50 -2.35 3.62 -9.52
CA GLU A 50 -3.72 4.04 -9.83
C GLU A 50 -3.77 4.96 -11.06
N THR A 51 -2.86 5.93 -11.13
CA THR A 51 -2.74 6.85 -12.27
C THR A 51 -2.38 6.12 -13.57
N LYS A 52 -1.57 5.05 -13.50
CA LYS A 52 -1.26 4.20 -14.66
C LYS A 52 -2.46 3.35 -15.08
N THR A 53 -3.19 2.79 -14.12
CA THR A 53 -4.37 1.95 -14.37
C THR A 53 -5.54 2.75 -14.95
N HIS A 54 -5.73 4.01 -14.53
CA HIS A 54 -6.80 4.90 -15.04
C HIS A 54 -6.53 5.52 -16.42
N ARG A 55 -5.38 5.28 -17.04
CA ARG A 55 -5.00 5.90 -18.32
C ARG A 55 -5.38 5.09 -19.56
N ASN A 56 -6.18 4.04 -19.42
CA ASN A 56 -6.65 3.19 -20.53
C ASN A 56 -8.16 3.26 -20.71
#